data_AF-A0A960MX47-F1
#
_entry.id   AF-A0A960MX47-F1
#
_cell.length_a   1.000
_cell.length_b   1.000
_cell.length_c   1.000
_cell.angle_alpha   90.00
_cell.angle_beta   90.00
_cell.angle_gamma   90.00
#
_symmetry.space_group_name_H-M   'P 1'
#
loop_
_entity.id
_entity.type
_entity.pdbx_description
1 polymer ?
#
loop_
_entity_poly.entity_id
_entity_poly.type
_entity_poly.pdbx_seq_one_letter_code
_entity_poly.pdbx_strand_id
1 'polypeptide(L)'
;MSVSTSGPRKKAGPVEHIDSKERIAAMKLEAVTDPIEKERDIFMAEIRGAFDEKQFDKIETLASELKEGKALFRDGSWKIHALYDGLDNRFHTGDDGYLTDLETHDAWRKAYPDSVTERISLANLLVSYAWHARGSGYANTVTPEGWKLMGERLDHAAEALGEARKWGGEDIFWYFVAIKVGTGQSWEKKVFEHVMDEARKKEPTYWGILGQRAYTLLPRWFGEEGEWEAFAEEMAKVPDGLGDEAY
;
A
#
# COMPACT_ATOMS: atom_id res chain seq x y z
N MET A 1 -32.20 -14.29 -42.82
CA MET A 1 -30.89 -13.63 -42.63
C MET A 1 -31.10 -12.13 -42.67
N SER A 2 -30.96 -11.44 -41.55
CA SER A 2 -30.86 -9.98 -41.50
C SER A 2 -29.90 -9.62 -40.37
N VAL A 3 -28.65 -9.35 -40.75
CA VAL A 3 -27.58 -8.98 -39.83
C VAL A 3 -27.76 -7.51 -39.48
N SER A 4 -28.06 -7.23 -38.21
CA SER A 4 -28.02 -5.89 -37.65
C SER A 4 -26.57 -5.57 -37.28
N THR A 5 -25.96 -4.60 -37.97
CA THR A 5 -24.62 -4.11 -37.68
C THR A 5 -24.71 -2.97 -36.66
N SER A 6 -24.45 -3.26 -35.39
CA SER A 6 -24.23 -2.22 -34.38
C SER A 6 -22.82 -1.64 -34.53
N GLY A 7 -22.72 -0.38 -34.97
CA GLY A 7 -21.47 0.37 -34.96
C GLY A 7 -20.95 0.65 -33.53
N PRO A 8 -19.66 1.02 -33.39
CA PRO A 8 -19.04 1.20 -32.08
C PRO A 8 -19.65 2.39 -31.32
N ARG A 9 -20.15 2.14 -30.10
CA ARG A 9 -20.54 3.21 -29.18
C ARG A 9 -19.29 4.01 -28.80
N LYS A 10 -19.23 5.29 -29.18
CA LYS A 10 -18.30 6.25 -28.58
C LYS A 10 -18.57 6.27 -27.08
N LYS A 11 -17.54 6.00 -26.25
CA LYS A 11 -17.62 6.24 -24.81
C LYS A 11 -17.91 7.73 -24.62
N ALA A 12 -19.11 8.08 -24.18
CA ALA A 12 -19.38 9.42 -23.70
C ALA A 12 -18.48 9.66 -22.51
N GLY A 13 -17.72 10.76 -22.52
CA GLY A 13 -16.99 11.20 -21.33
C GLY A 13 -17.95 11.49 -20.18
N PRO A 14 -17.43 11.76 -18.98
CA PRO A 14 -18.25 12.13 -17.83
C PRO A 14 -19.22 13.26 -18.23
N VAL A 15 -20.50 13.11 -17.89
CA VAL A 15 -21.46 14.20 -18.06
C VAL A 15 -21.12 15.24 -17.00
N GLU A 16 -20.41 16.28 -17.42
CA GLU A 16 -20.07 17.39 -16.54
C GLU A 16 -21.34 18.23 -16.27
N HIS A 17 -21.89 18.12 -15.06
CA HIS A 17 -22.99 18.97 -14.58
C HIS A 17 -22.47 20.32 -14.07
N ILE A 18 -21.60 20.97 -14.84
CA ILE A 18 -21.11 22.32 -14.51
C ILE A 18 -21.65 23.34 -15.51
N ASP A 19 -22.22 24.41 -14.99
CA ASP A 19 -22.76 25.49 -15.81
C ASP A 19 -21.64 26.36 -16.42
N SER A 20 -22.01 27.27 -17.33
CA SER A 20 -21.04 28.12 -18.02
C SER A 20 -20.27 29.06 -17.07
N LYS A 21 -20.84 29.43 -15.93
CA LYS A 21 -20.18 30.26 -14.91
C LYS A 21 -19.21 29.41 -14.09
N GLU A 22 -19.58 28.20 -13.72
CA GLU A 22 -18.73 27.25 -13.01
C GLU A 22 -17.50 26.85 -13.85
N ARG A 23 -17.65 26.69 -15.17
CA ARG A 23 -16.51 26.50 -16.09
C ARG A 23 -15.54 27.68 -16.05
N ILE A 24 -16.06 28.92 -16.11
CA ILE A 24 -15.23 30.13 -16.06
C ILE A 24 -14.57 30.30 -14.69
N ALA A 25 -15.22 29.88 -13.61
CA ALA A 25 -14.66 29.87 -12.27
C ALA A 25 -13.55 28.82 -12.12
N ALA A 26 -13.78 27.59 -12.62
CA ALA A 26 -12.79 26.51 -12.61
C ALA A 26 -11.53 26.86 -13.40
N MET A 27 -11.65 27.57 -14.53
CA MET A 27 -10.50 28.08 -15.30
C MET A 27 -9.63 29.10 -14.55
N LYS A 28 -10.12 29.65 -13.43
CA LYS A 28 -9.38 30.60 -12.58
C LYS A 28 -8.83 29.95 -11.31
N LEU A 29 -9.10 28.66 -11.08
CA LEU A 29 -8.51 27.93 -9.97
C LEU A 29 -7.05 27.67 -10.27
N GLU A 30 -6.18 28.04 -9.33
CA GLU A 30 -4.78 27.67 -9.36
C GLU A 30 -4.60 26.37 -8.58
N ALA A 31 -3.81 25.46 -9.12
CA ALA A 31 -3.41 24.26 -8.39
C ALA A 31 -2.53 24.69 -7.21
N VAL A 32 -3.01 24.44 -6.00
CA VAL A 32 -2.23 24.60 -4.77
C VAL A 32 -1.83 23.21 -4.31
N THR A 33 -0.54 22.94 -4.22
CA THR A 33 -0.04 21.73 -3.56
C THR A 33 -0.17 21.92 -2.06
N ASP A 34 -0.77 20.95 -1.38
CA ASP A 34 -0.83 20.95 0.08
C ASP A 34 0.61 20.97 0.63
N PRO A 35 0.99 21.96 1.48
CA PRO A 35 2.30 22.00 2.10
C PRO A 35 2.69 20.71 2.84
N ILE A 36 1.72 19.98 3.39
CA ILE A 36 1.97 18.73 4.13
C ILE A 36 2.20 17.57 3.15
N GLU A 37 1.46 17.50 2.05
CA GLU A 37 1.73 16.56 0.96
C GLU A 37 3.17 16.76 0.44
N LYS A 38 3.57 18.01 0.22
CA LYS A 38 4.94 18.34 -0.19
C LYS A 38 5.99 17.94 0.84
N GLU A 39 5.73 18.11 2.14
CA GLU A 39 6.63 17.66 3.21
C GLU A 39 6.82 16.14 3.14
N ARG A 40 5.74 15.39 2.98
CA ARG A 40 5.76 13.92 2.88
C ARG A 40 6.51 13.45 1.63
N ASP A 41 6.30 14.12 0.48
CA ASP A 41 6.99 13.79 -0.77
C ASP A 41 8.51 14.03 -0.66
N ILE A 42 8.92 15.13 -0.04
CA ILE A 42 10.34 15.41 0.23
C ILE A 42 10.91 14.32 1.14
N PHE A 43 10.21 13.98 2.21
CA PHE A 43 10.63 12.92 3.14
C PHE A 43 10.81 11.57 2.43
N MET A 44 9.84 11.16 1.60
CA MET A 44 9.94 9.93 0.81
C MET A 44 11.11 9.98 -0.18
N ALA A 45 11.34 11.12 -0.83
CA ALA A 45 12.46 11.29 -1.77
C ALA A 45 13.83 11.22 -1.07
N GLU A 46 13.94 11.74 0.15
CA GLU A 46 15.17 11.62 0.96
C GLU A 46 15.47 10.16 1.31
N ILE A 47 14.46 9.39 1.70
CA ILE A 47 14.59 7.96 2.00
C ILE A 47 14.96 7.18 0.74
N ARG A 48 14.31 7.49 -0.39
CA ARG A 48 14.63 6.88 -1.68
C ARG A 48 16.07 7.15 -2.08
N GLY A 49 16.53 8.41 -1.96
CA GLY A 49 17.91 8.79 -2.23
C GLY A 49 18.90 8.07 -1.32
N ALA A 50 18.60 7.94 -0.02
CA ALA A 50 19.43 7.16 0.90
C ALA A 50 19.50 5.68 0.51
N PHE A 51 18.40 5.09 0.04
CA PHE A 51 18.34 3.70 -0.41
C PHE A 51 19.18 3.50 -1.68
N ASP A 52 19.00 4.36 -2.68
CA ASP A 52 19.74 4.31 -3.95
C ASP A 52 21.25 4.53 -3.74
N GLU A 53 21.63 5.41 -2.80
CA GLU A 53 23.02 5.65 -2.39
C GLU A 53 23.56 4.61 -1.38
N LYS A 54 22.77 3.57 -1.04
CA LYS A 54 23.13 2.49 -0.10
C LYS A 54 23.53 3.00 1.30
N GLN A 55 22.93 4.10 1.72
CA GLN A 55 23.12 4.70 3.05
C GLN A 55 22.23 4.00 4.08
N PHE A 56 22.38 2.67 4.19
CA PHE A 56 21.53 1.81 5.00
C PHE A 56 21.52 2.19 6.49
N ASP A 57 22.67 2.60 7.05
CA ASP A 57 22.76 3.13 8.43
C ASP A 57 21.74 4.24 8.72
N LYS A 58 21.54 5.16 7.76
CA LYS A 58 20.59 6.27 7.92
C LYS A 58 19.16 5.75 7.98
N ILE A 59 18.83 4.78 7.12
CA ILE A 59 17.49 4.19 7.07
C ILE A 59 17.22 3.37 8.32
N GLU A 60 18.18 2.57 8.80
CA GLU A 60 18.04 1.80 10.05
C GLU A 60 17.81 2.71 11.26
N THR A 61 18.63 3.76 11.38
CA THR A 61 18.52 4.72 12.48
C THR A 61 17.14 5.39 12.46
N LEU A 62 16.76 5.92 11.30
CA LEU A 62 15.46 6.58 11.13
C LEU A 62 14.30 5.62 11.41
N ALA A 63 14.35 4.40 10.88
CA ALA A 63 13.31 3.41 11.13
C ALA A 63 13.17 3.09 12.62
N SER A 64 14.29 2.94 13.36
CA SER A 64 14.25 2.74 14.81
C SER A 64 13.58 3.90 15.54
N GLU A 65 13.99 5.14 15.23
CA GLU A 65 13.43 6.35 15.82
C GLU A 65 11.92 6.49 15.55
N LEU A 66 11.49 6.22 14.31
CA LEU A 66 10.07 6.31 13.93
C LEU A 66 9.21 5.23 14.60
N LYS A 67 9.75 4.01 14.78
CA LYS A 67 9.07 2.92 15.49
C LYS A 67 8.88 3.24 16.97
N GLU A 68 9.92 3.77 17.63
CA GLU A 68 9.87 4.13 19.05
C GLU A 68 9.01 5.37 19.30
N GLY A 69 9.16 6.39 18.46
CA GLY A 69 8.49 7.68 18.64
C GLY A 69 7.06 7.73 18.09
N LYS A 70 6.64 6.75 17.27
CA LYS A 70 5.35 6.75 16.55
C LYS A 70 5.06 8.08 15.87
N ALA A 71 6.09 8.65 15.23
CA ALA A 71 6.02 10.03 14.74
C ALA A 71 4.97 10.19 13.63
N LEU A 72 4.21 11.27 13.73
CA LEU A 72 3.19 11.67 12.76
C LEU A 72 3.64 12.93 12.01
N PHE A 73 3.14 13.10 10.79
CA PHE A 73 3.08 14.39 10.13
C PHE A 73 1.97 15.25 10.73
N ARG A 74 1.91 16.52 10.31
CA ARG A 74 0.93 17.49 10.84
C ARG A 74 -0.52 17.17 10.46
N ASP A 75 -0.73 16.38 9.42
CA ASP A 75 -2.03 15.85 8.99
C ASP A 75 -2.39 14.53 9.70
N GLY A 76 -1.57 14.07 10.65
CA GLY A 76 -1.79 12.79 11.35
C GLY A 76 -1.33 11.55 10.57
N SER A 77 -0.82 11.72 9.34
CA SER A 77 -0.25 10.60 8.59
C SER A 77 1.04 10.10 9.25
N TRP A 78 1.24 8.78 9.24
CA TRP A 78 2.34 8.14 9.95
C TRP A 78 3.66 8.20 9.18
N LYS A 79 4.72 8.72 9.81
CA LYS A 79 6.04 8.80 9.18
C LYS A 79 6.65 7.43 8.89
N ILE A 80 6.37 6.42 9.72
CA ILE A 80 6.82 5.05 9.45
C ILE A 80 6.20 4.50 8.16
N HIS A 81 4.95 4.87 7.84
CA HIS A 81 4.32 4.48 6.58
C HIS A 81 5.04 5.14 5.40
N ALA A 82 5.28 6.46 5.50
CA ALA A 82 6.02 7.21 4.48
C ALA A 82 7.45 6.68 4.29
N LEU A 83 8.10 6.18 5.35
CA LEU A 83 9.41 5.53 5.24
C LEU A 83 9.38 4.34 4.29
N TYR A 84 8.49 3.38 4.53
CA TYR A 84 8.41 2.19 3.69
C TYR A 84 7.83 2.48 2.30
N ASP A 85 7.01 3.51 2.18
CA ASP A 85 6.53 4.03 0.90
C ASP A 85 7.65 4.63 0.04
N GLY A 86 8.62 5.32 0.66
CA GLY A 86 9.80 5.84 -0.03
C GLY A 86 10.79 4.75 -0.47
N LEU A 87 10.74 3.59 0.20
CA LEU A 87 11.52 2.40 -0.15
C LEU A 87 10.85 1.53 -1.22
N ASP A 88 9.54 1.70 -1.46
CA ASP A 88 8.80 0.91 -2.44
C ASP A 88 8.96 1.45 -3.86
N ASN A 89 8.85 0.57 -4.84
CA ASN A 89 8.99 0.90 -6.26
C ASN A 89 7.66 1.22 -6.97
N ARG A 90 6.68 1.72 -6.22
CA ARG A 90 5.31 1.93 -6.73
C ARG A 90 5.18 2.96 -7.84
N PHE A 91 6.23 3.75 -8.11
CA PHE A 91 6.22 4.83 -9.10
C PHE A 91 7.04 4.58 -10.37
N HIS A 92 7.81 3.48 -10.47
CA HIS A 92 8.53 3.16 -11.71
C HIS A 92 7.75 2.17 -12.58
N THR A 93 7.91 2.32 -13.89
CA THR A 93 7.26 1.47 -14.89
C THR A 93 8.20 0.37 -15.36
N GLY A 94 7.85 -0.89 -15.12
CA GLY A 94 8.52 -2.07 -15.68
C GLY A 94 9.41 -2.83 -14.68
N ASP A 95 9.89 -3.99 -15.12
CA ASP A 95 10.64 -4.94 -14.28
C ASP A 95 12.02 -4.42 -13.84
N ASP A 96 12.68 -3.58 -14.66
CA ASP A 96 14.05 -3.09 -14.39
C ASP A 96 14.17 -2.36 -13.05
N GLY A 97 13.13 -1.60 -12.67
CA GLY A 97 13.09 -0.92 -11.38
C GLY A 97 13.07 -1.93 -10.23
N TYR A 98 12.17 -2.92 -10.29
CA TYR A 98 12.07 -3.95 -9.25
C TYR A 98 13.36 -4.76 -9.13
N LEU A 99 14.00 -5.10 -10.25
CA LEU A 99 15.28 -5.82 -10.23
C LEU A 99 16.39 -5.01 -9.58
N THR A 100 16.47 -3.71 -9.88
CA THR A 100 17.44 -2.80 -9.25
C THR A 100 17.23 -2.71 -7.74
N ASP A 101 15.97 -2.62 -7.31
CA ASP A 101 15.66 -2.55 -5.88
C ASP A 101 15.95 -3.87 -5.17
N LEU A 102 15.71 -5.02 -5.81
CA LEU A 102 16.09 -6.33 -5.29
C LEU A 102 17.62 -6.47 -5.09
N GLU A 103 18.42 -5.96 -6.02
CA GLU A 103 19.88 -5.92 -5.87
C GLU A 103 20.31 -5.00 -4.71
N THR A 104 19.62 -3.89 -4.52
CA THR A 104 19.87 -2.96 -3.41
C THR A 104 19.50 -3.57 -2.08
N HIS A 105 18.40 -4.33 -2.01
CA HIS A 105 18.02 -5.15 -0.86
C HIS A 105 19.04 -6.23 -0.53
N ASP A 106 19.58 -6.94 -1.53
CA ASP A 106 20.66 -7.91 -1.31
C ASP A 106 21.92 -7.24 -0.72
N ALA A 107 22.28 -6.05 -1.21
CA ALA A 107 23.38 -5.27 -0.64
C ALA A 107 23.09 -4.84 0.81
N TRP A 108 21.86 -4.39 1.10
CA TRP A 108 21.45 -4.03 2.47
C TRP A 108 21.54 -5.23 3.40
N ARG A 109 20.98 -6.37 3.01
CA ARG A 109 21.01 -7.60 3.79
C ARG A 109 22.42 -8.08 4.10
N LYS A 110 23.37 -7.93 3.16
CA LYS A 110 24.78 -8.26 3.40
C LYS A 110 25.43 -7.36 4.45
N ALA A 111 25.06 -6.08 4.47
CA ALA A 111 25.55 -5.12 5.44
C ALA A 111 24.86 -5.25 6.82
N TYR A 112 23.57 -5.61 6.85
CA TYR A 112 22.75 -5.77 8.06
C TYR A 112 22.00 -7.12 8.01
N PRO A 113 22.67 -8.23 8.34
CA PRO A 113 22.11 -9.57 8.22
C PRO A 113 20.88 -9.84 9.08
N ASP A 114 20.65 -9.06 10.12
CA ASP A 114 19.55 -9.16 11.08
C ASP A 114 18.59 -7.95 11.03
N SER A 115 18.69 -7.11 9.99
CA SER A 115 17.80 -5.96 9.84
C SER A 115 16.34 -6.38 9.62
N VAL A 116 15.50 -6.10 10.62
CA VAL A 116 14.03 -6.18 10.51
C VAL A 116 13.50 -5.20 9.46
N THR A 117 14.04 -3.97 9.44
CA THR A 117 13.61 -2.90 8.53
C THR A 117 13.73 -3.32 7.08
N GLU A 118 14.87 -3.94 6.72
CA GLU A 118 15.15 -4.46 5.39
C GLU A 118 14.15 -5.56 5.01
N ARG A 119 13.84 -6.51 5.91
CA ARG A 119 12.91 -7.62 5.61
C ARG A 119 11.50 -7.12 5.35
N ILE A 120 11.02 -6.19 6.17
CA ILE A 120 9.68 -5.61 6.00
C ILE A 120 9.63 -4.83 4.68
N SER A 121 10.66 -4.04 4.40
CA SER A 121 10.77 -3.27 3.15
C SER A 121 10.82 -4.19 1.92
N LEU A 122 11.62 -5.26 1.97
CA LEU A 122 11.69 -6.26 0.89
C LEU A 122 10.34 -6.94 0.67
N ALA A 123 9.66 -7.33 1.75
CA ALA A 123 8.34 -7.94 1.66
C ALA A 123 7.34 -6.99 0.99
N ASN A 124 7.38 -5.69 1.33
CA ASN A 124 6.52 -4.70 0.70
C ASN A 124 6.82 -4.53 -0.80
N LEU A 125 8.10 -4.44 -1.18
CA LEU A 125 8.54 -4.39 -2.58
C LEU A 125 8.05 -5.62 -3.35
N LEU A 126 8.21 -6.82 -2.79
CA LEU A 126 7.79 -8.08 -3.40
C LEU A 126 6.28 -8.16 -3.57
N VAL A 127 5.50 -7.63 -2.63
CA VAL A 127 4.05 -7.49 -2.78
C VAL A 127 3.72 -6.57 -3.95
N SER A 128 4.33 -5.38 -4.03
CA SER A 128 4.14 -4.46 -5.15
C SER A 128 4.51 -5.11 -6.49
N TYR A 129 5.62 -5.88 -6.50
CA TYR A 129 6.06 -6.61 -7.68
C TYR A 129 5.11 -7.75 -8.06
N ALA A 130 4.49 -8.42 -7.08
CA ALA A 130 3.47 -9.45 -7.32
C ALA A 130 2.24 -8.86 -8.02
N TRP A 131 1.75 -7.70 -7.55
CA TRP A 131 0.63 -7.01 -8.19
C TRP A 131 1.00 -6.46 -9.58
N HIS A 132 2.25 -6.05 -9.80
CA HIS A 132 2.76 -5.70 -11.12
C HIS A 132 2.63 -6.86 -12.12
N ALA A 133 3.05 -8.07 -11.73
CA ALA A 133 2.93 -9.27 -12.57
C ALA A 133 1.47 -9.65 -12.87
N ARG A 134 0.60 -9.56 -11.87
CA ARG A 134 -0.84 -9.85 -12.04
C ARG A 134 -1.50 -8.84 -12.98
N GLY A 135 -1.08 -7.58 -12.92
CA GLY A 135 -1.69 -6.45 -13.62
C GLY A 135 -3.01 -5.97 -12.98
N SER A 136 -3.57 -4.92 -13.57
CA SER A 136 -4.78 -4.22 -13.07
C SER A 136 -6.11 -4.81 -13.58
N GLY A 137 -6.06 -5.90 -14.35
CA GLY A 137 -7.25 -6.57 -14.89
C GLY A 137 -8.06 -7.32 -13.83
N TYR A 138 -9.28 -7.72 -14.22
CA TYR A 138 -10.09 -8.66 -13.45
C TYR A 138 -9.41 -10.03 -13.35
N ALA A 139 -9.70 -10.79 -12.29
CA ALA A 139 -9.04 -12.07 -12.02
C ALA A 139 -9.12 -13.06 -13.20
N ASN A 140 -10.23 -13.08 -13.93
CA ASN A 140 -10.43 -13.91 -15.11
C ASN A 140 -9.69 -13.42 -16.38
N THR A 141 -9.00 -12.28 -16.31
CA THR A 141 -8.20 -11.72 -17.42
C THR A 141 -6.69 -11.81 -17.18
N VAL A 142 -6.27 -12.25 -15.99
CA VAL A 142 -4.87 -12.42 -15.64
C VAL A 142 -4.30 -13.65 -16.36
N THR A 143 -3.10 -13.52 -16.92
CA THR A 143 -2.43 -14.62 -17.63
C THR A 143 -1.95 -15.71 -16.65
N PRO A 144 -1.75 -16.96 -17.11
CA PRO A 144 -1.15 -18.00 -16.27
C PRO A 144 0.22 -17.62 -15.71
N GLU A 145 1.05 -16.94 -16.50
CA GLU A 145 2.36 -16.45 -16.06
C GLU A 145 2.23 -15.35 -15.00
N GLY A 146 1.29 -14.41 -15.17
CA GLY A 146 1.03 -13.37 -14.18
C GLY A 146 0.60 -13.94 -12.83
N TRP A 147 -0.23 -14.98 -12.82
CA TRP A 147 -0.60 -15.71 -11.60
C TRP A 147 0.58 -16.42 -10.95
N LYS A 148 1.41 -17.10 -11.76
CA LYS A 148 2.60 -17.80 -11.27
C LYS A 148 3.57 -16.83 -10.60
N LEU A 149 3.94 -15.76 -11.29
CA LEU A 149 4.87 -14.75 -10.78
C LEU A 149 4.32 -14.04 -9.54
N MET A 150 3.02 -13.75 -9.50
CA MET A 150 2.38 -13.20 -8.31
C MET A 150 2.54 -14.15 -7.11
N GLY A 151 2.25 -15.45 -7.29
CA GLY A 151 2.40 -16.45 -6.23
C GLY A 151 3.83 -16.53 -5.70
N GLU A 152 4.82 -16.72 -6.59
CA GLU A 152 6.23 -16.82 -6.22
C GLU A 152 6.72 -15.58 -5.44
N ARG A 153 6.33 -14.38 -5.87
CA ARG A 153 6.72 -13.13 -5.21
C ARG A 153 6.05 -12.96 -3.84
N LEU A 154 4.79 -13.36 -3.70
CA LEU A 154 4.10 -13.34 -2.41
C LEU A 154 4.66 -14.37 -1.43
N ASP A 155 5.10 -15.53 -1.91
CA ASP A 155 5.76 -16.54 -1.08
C ASP A 155 7.09 -15.99 -0.52
N HIS A 156 7.92 -15.36 -1.36
CA HIS A 156 9.13 -14.69 -0.89
C HIS A 156 8.84 -13.51 0.07
N ALA A 157 7.74 -12.78 -0.14
CA ALA A 157 7.32 -11.73 0.79
C ALA A 157 6.95 -12.31 2.17
N ALA A 158 6.22 -13.43 2.18
CA ALA A 158 5.88 -14.15 3.42
C ALA A 158 7.13 -14.68 4.14
N GLU A 159 8.11 -15.20 3.40
CA GLU A 159 9.40 -15.62 3.96
C GLU A 159 10.16 -14.48 4.63
N ALA A 160 10.26 -13.32 3.96
CA ALA A 160 10.89 -12.13 4.51
C ALA A 160 10.18 -11.63 5.79
N LEU A 161 8.84 -11.61 5.81
CA LEU A 161 8.08 -11.31 7.03
C LEU A 161 8.33 -12.33 8.14
N GLY A 162 8.46 -13.61 7.80
CA GLY A 162 8.80 -14.68 8.73
C GLY A 162 10.19 -14.48 9.34
N GLU A 163 11.17 -14.01 8.57
CA GLU A 163 12.48 -13.62 9.08
C GLU A 163 12.41 -12.41 10.02
N ALA A 164 11.73 -11.34 9.62
CA ALA A 164 11.54 -10.15 10.47
C ALA A 164 10.94 -10.53 11.83
N ARG A 165 9.93 -11.42 11.82
CA ARG A 165 9.25 -11.90 13.04
C ARG A 165 10.20 -12.62 14.00
N LYS A 166 11.20 -13.38 13.50
CA LYS A 166 12.19 -14.07 14.35
C LYS A 166 13.01 -13.11 15.21
N TRP A 167 13.17 -11.86 14.78
CA TRP A 167 13.89 -10.82 15.50
C TRP A 167 12.97 -9.81 16.21
N GLY A 168 11.71 -10.19 16.44
CA GLY A 168 10.73 -9.34 17.14
C GLY A 168 10.19 -8.20 16.28
N GLY A 169 10.34 -8.28 14.95
CA GLY A 169 9.99 -7.24 13.99
C GLY A 169 8.50 -7.04 13.69
N GLU A 170 7.61 -7.40 14.61
CA GLU A 170 6.16 -7.26 14.44
C GLU A 170 5.69 -5.84 14.80
N ASP A 171 6.28 -4.84 14.14
CA ASP A 171 5.80 -3.46 14.19
C ASP A 171 4.51 -3.29 13.38
N ILE A 172 3.89 -2.11 13.43
CA ILE A 172 2.61 -1.90 12.76
C ILE A 172 2.69 -2.03 11.22
N PHE A 173 3.84 -1.73 10.62
CA PHE A 173 4.01 -1.86 9.18
C PHE A 173 4.22 -3.32 8.76
N TRP A 174 4.82 -4.15 9.61
CA TRP A 174 4.84 -5.61 9.42
C TRP A 174 3.43 -6.16 9.23
N TYR A 175 2.48 -5.78 10.10
CA TYR A 175 1.08 -6.21 9.98
C TYR A 175 0.43 -5.71 8.69
N PHE A 176 0.71 -4.46 8.31
CA PHE A 176 0.21 -3.89 7.06
C PHE A 176 0.65 -4.72 5.84
N VAL A 177 1.92 -5.11 5.77
CA VAL A 177 2.43 -5.95 4.68
C VAL A 177 1.88 -7.37 4.77
N ALA A 178 1.79 -7.96 5.97
CA ALA A 178 1.22 -9.30 6.16
C ALA A 178 -0.24 -9.40 5.67
N ILE A 179 -1.04 -8.37 5.92
CA ILE A 179 -2.42 -8.29 5.41
C ILE A 179 -2.44 -8.20 3.88
N LYS A 180 -1.54 -7.43 3.26
CA LYS A 180 -1.43 -7.39 1.79
C LYS A 180 -1.04 -8.75 1.22
N VAL A 181 -0.09 -9.45 1.85
CA VAL A 181 0.30 -10.82 1.48
C VAL A 181 -0.90 -11.77 1.58
N GLY A 182 -1.59 -11.78 2.72
CA GLY A 182 -2.74 -12.65 2.94
C GLY A 182 -3.91 -12.39 2.00
N THR A 183 -4.10 -11.13 1.59
CA THR A 183 -5.08 -10.76 0.56
C THR A 183 -4.70 -11.35 -0.79
N GLY A 184 -3.44 -11.18 -1.22
CA GLY A 184 -2.96 -11.71 -2.49
C GLY A 184 -2.94 -13.25 -2.55
N GLN A 185 -2.60 -13.90 -1.44
CA GLN A 185 -2.59 -15.37 -1.30
C GLN A 185 -3.96 -15.97 -0.99
N SER A 186 -5.00 -15.15 -0.77
CA SER A 186 -6.33 -15.63 -0.37
C SER A 186 -6.27 -16.55 0.86
N TRP A 187 -5.64 -16.10 1.94
CA TRP A 187 -5.56 -16.84 3.20
C TRP A 187 -6.93 -17.30 3.70
N GLU A 188 -6.95 -18.35 4.53
CA GLU A 188 -8.16 -18.74 5.23
C GLU A 188 -8.70 -17.55 6.04
N LYS A 189 -9.99 -17.21 5.88
CA LYS A 189 -10.63 -16.04 6.52
C LYS A 189 -10.32 -15.97 8.01
N LYS A 190 -10.33 -17.10 8.73
CA LYS A 190 -10.01 -17.15 10.16
C LYS A 190 -8.58 -16.68 10.49
N VAL A 191 -7.60 -17.07 9.68
CA VAL A 191 -6.19 -16.66 9.84
C VAL A 191 -6.06 -15.17 9.52
N PHE A 192 -6.70 -14.72 8.43
CA PHE A 192 -6.69 -13.32 8.02
C PHE A 192 -7.30 -12.41 9.11
N GLU A 193 -8.49 -12.75 9.61
CA GLU A 193 -9.17 -11.99 10.67
C GLU A 193 -8.36 -11.97 11.97
N HIS A 194 -7.66 -13.06 12.32
CA HIS A 194 -6.79 -13.08 13.49
C HIS A 194 -5.66 -12.04 13.38
N VAL A 195 -4.95 -11.99 12.25
CA VAL A 195 -3.88 -11.01 12.01
C VAL A 195 -4.41 -9.58 11.94
N MET A 196 -5.57 -9.38 11.31
CA MET A 196 -6.24 -8.07 11.25
C MET A 196 -6.62 -7.57 12.65
N ASP A 197 -7.18 -8.44 13.50
CA ASP A 197 -7.54 -8.10 14.87
C ASP A 197 -6.32 -7.77 15.73
N GLU A 198 -5.21 -8.52 15.58
CA GLU A 198 -3.96 -8.21 16.26
C GLU A 198 -3.44 -6.82 15.86
N ALA A 199 -3.44 -6.50 14.57
CA ALA A 199 -3.02 -5.20 14.06
C ALA A 199 -3.88 -4.04 14.59
N ARG A 200 -5.21 -4.19 14.53
CA ARG A 200 -6.18 -3.19 15.03
C ARG A 200 -6.05 -2.98 16.54
N LYS A 201 -5.77 -4.04 17.31
CA LYS A 201 -5.54 -3.92 18.76
C LYS A 201 -4.20 -3.23 19.07
N LYS A 202 -3.18 -3.48 18.25
CA LYS A 202 -1.84 -2.94 18.45
C LYS A 202 -1.80 -1.43 18.21
N GLU A 203 -2.34 -0.95 17.09
CA GLU A 203 -2.44 0.48 16.78
C GLU A 203 -3.81 0.82 16.15
N PRO A 204 -4.84 1.11 16.97
CA PRO A 204 -6.20 1.36 16.48
C PRO A 204 -6.34 2.55 15.54
N THR A 205 -5.42 3.52 15.62
CA THR A 205 -5.45 4.78 14.85
C THR A 205 -4.52 4.75 13.63
N TYR A 206 -3.85 3.63 13.36
CA TYR A 206 -2.98 3.53 12.20
C TYR A 206 -3.79 3.36 10.92
N TRP A 207 -3.83 4.44 10.13
CA TRP A 207 -4.66 4.55 8.92
C TRP A 207 -4.39 3.44 7.90
N GLY A 208 -3.15 2.96 7.79
CA GLY A 208 -2.80 1.91 6.83
C GLY A 208 -3.57 0.61 7.08
N ILE A 209 -3.79 0.24 8.35
CA ILE A 209 -4.55 -0.96 8.71
C ILE A 209 -6.05 -0.74 8.50
N LEU A 210 -6.56 0.45 8.85
CA LEU A 210 -7.97 0.79 8.66
C LEU A 210 -8.34 0.79 7.17
N GLY A 211 -7.51 1.39 6.32
CA GLY A 211 -7.69 1.35 4.87
C GLY A 211 -7.62 -0.07 4.30
N GLN A 212 -6.70 -0.92 4.79
CA GLN A 212 -6.66 -2.33 4.40
C GLN A 212 -7.91 -3.09 4.86
N ARG A 213 -8.47 -2.76 6.03
CA ARG A 213 -9.73 -3.36 6.48
C ARG A 213 -10.88 -2.99 5.55
N ALA A 214 -11.06 -1.71 5.26
CA ALA A 214 -12.08 -1.25 4.33
C ALA A 214 -11.93 -1.94 2.95
N TYR A 215 -10.70 -2.04 2.44
CA TYR A 215 -10.42 -2.71 1.17
C TYR A 215 -10.74 -4.21 1.20
N THR A 216 -10.41 -4.91 2.28
CA THR A 216 -10.55 -6.38 2.38
C THR A 216 -11.97 -6.83 2.71
N LEU A 217 -12.82 -5.92 3.18
CA LEU A 217 -14.27 -6.10 3.34
C LEU A 217 -15.05 -5.98 2.02
N LEU A 218 -14.40 -5.70 0.90
CA LEU A 218 -15.07 -5.74 -0.40
C LEU A 218 -15.43 -7.19 -0.79
N PRO A 219 -16.59 -7.44 -1.44
CA PRO A 219 -17.04 -8.79 -1.81
C PRO A 219 -16.10 -9.62 -2.69
N ARG A 220 -15.16 -8.95 -3.37
CA ARG A 220 -14.13 -9.60 -4.19
C ARG A 220 -12.97 -10.20 -3.37
N TRP A 221 -12.94 -9.94 -2.06
CA TRP A 221 -11.92 -10.39 -1.12
C TRP A 221 -12.55 -11.25 -0.03
N PHE A 222 -12.69 -10.76 1.20
CA PHE A 222 -13.16 -11.54 2.35
C PHE A 222 -14.53 -11.12 2.87
N GLY A 223 -15.05 -9.99 2.40
CA GLY A 223 -16.27 -9.41 2.93
C GLY A 223 -17.54 -9.81 2.21
N GLU A 224 -18.66 -9.48 2.83
CA GLU A 224 -20.02 -9.57 2.29
C GLU A 224 -20.55 -8.18 1.90
N GLU A 225 -21.63 -8.15 1.12
CA GLU A 225 -22.31 -6.90 0.77
C GLU A 225 -22.74 -6.15 2.05
N GLY A 226 -22.40 -4.86 2.17
CA GLY A 226 -22.73 -4.05 3.35
C GLY A 226 -21.65 -4.03 4.44
N GLU A 227 -20.67 -4.94 4.44
CA GLU A 227 -19.69 -5.00 5.54
C GLU A 227 -18.71 -3.82 5.54
N TRP A 228 -18.27 -3.35 4.36
CA TRP A 228 -17.37 -2.20 4.28
C TRP A 228 -18.08 -0.89 4.63
N GLU A 229 -19.36 -0.74 4.27
CA GLU A 229 -20.20 0.40 4.65
C GLU A 229 -20.41 0.43 6.18
N ALA A 230 -20.76 -0.73 6.77
CA ALA A 230 -20.94 -0.83 8.21
C ALA A 230 -19.64 -0.50 8.96
N PHE A 231 -18.49 -0.91 8.43
CA PHE A 231 -17.19 -0.56 8.99
C PHE A 231 -16.90 0.94 8.87
N ALA A 232 -17.20 1.58 7.74
CA ALA A 232 -17.07 3.04 7.61
C ALA A 232 -17.92 3.79 8.64
N GLU A 233 -19.16 3.36 8.86
CA GLU A 233 -20.04 3.93 9.89
C GLU A 233 -19.55 3.67 11.33
N GLU A 234 -18.90 2.55 11.60
CA GLU A 234 -18.23 2.28 12.88
C GLU A 234 -17.09 3.28 13.10
N MET A 235 -16.23 3.46 12.11
CA MET A 235 -15.06 4.33 12.20
C MET A 235 -15.43 5.81 12.34
N ALA A 236 -16.50 6.26 11.68
CA ALA A 236 -17.04 7.62 11.84
C ALA A 236 -17.47 7.96 13.28
N LYS A 237 -17.74 6.94 14.11
CA LYS A 237 -18.18 7.11 15.51
C LYS A 237 -17.04 7.07 16.52
N VAL A 238 -15.82 6.72 16.09
CA VAL A 238 -14.66 6.62 16.98
C VAL A 238 -14.19 8.03 17.37
N PRO A 239 -14.27 8.43 18.65
CA PRO A 239 -13.76 9.72 19.10
C PRO A 239 -12.25 9.78 18.85
N ASP A 240 -11.78 10.90 18.29
CA ASP A 240 -10.36 11.10 17.91
C ASP A 240 -9.82 10.03 16.93
N GLY A 241 -10.71 9.28 16.25
CA GLY A 241 -10.38 8.40 15.13
C GLY A 241 -10.29 9.16 13.82
N LEU A 242 -9.88 8.48 12.74
CA LEU A 242 -9.82 9.07 11.38
C LEU A 242 -11.21 9.50 10.87
N GLY A 243 -12.29 9.06 11.51
CA GLY A 243 -13.65 9.47 11.19
C GLY A 243 -13.98 9.21 9.72
N ASP A 244 -14.37 10.28 9.03
CA ASP A 244 -14.73 10.25 7.61
C ASP A 244 -13.53 10.04 6.67
N GLU A 245 -12.29 10.14 7.16
CA GLU A 245 -11.07 9.97 6.36
C GLU A 245 -10.64 8.50 6.22
N ALA A 246 -11.38 7.57 6.83
CA ALA A 246 -11.11 6.14 6.77
C ALA A 246 -11.58 5.46 5.48
N TYR A 247 -12.30 6.17 4.59
CA TYR A 247 -12.96 5.64 3.39
C TYR A 247 -12.68 6.40 2.10
#